data_AF-A0A817KGP5-F1
#
_entry.id   AF-A0A817KGP5-F1
#
_cell.length_a   1.000
_cell.length_b   1.000
_cell.length_c   1.000
_cell.angle_alpha   90.00
_cell.angle_beta   90.00
_cell.angle_gamma   90.00
#
_symmetry.space_group_name_H-M   'P 1'
#
loop_
_entity.id
_entity.type
_entity.pdbx_description
1 polymer ?
#
loop_
_entity_poly.entity_id
_entity_poly.type
_entity_poly.pdbx_seq_one_letter_code
_entity_poly.pdbx_strand_id
1 'polypeptide(L)'
;MFVIVGRDPDRSYPILLFLGEIFGLLSVILVGLLFDRRVSSNVYDWTTNPFSYHPVMMTIGLLFCYGNAILLYRTFKQTSKLMMKIFHACFLIISLTLAIFGLAAIIRSKIISNRPHFMTFHSWIGIATIGLFAFQWICGFISYLFPKLSLDIRQGYMPT
;
A
#
# COMPACT_ATOMS: atom_id res chain seq x y z
N MET A 1 32.06 15.94 -21.97
CA MET A 1 30.96 14.95 -21.92
C MET A 1 31.01 14.31 -20.54
N PHE A 2 30.05 14.64 -19.68
CA PHE A 2 30.08 14.31 -18.25
C PHE A 2 29.98 12.80 -18.03
N VAL A 3 31.05 12.21 -17.49
CA VAL A 3 31.02 10.90 -16.84
C VAL A 3 30.25 11.09 -15.54
N ILE A 4 28.94 10.82 -15.56
CA ILE A 4 28.18 10.63 -14.33
C ILE A 4 28.72 9.34 -13.70
N VAL A 5 29.42 9.52 -12.59
CA VAL A 5 29.97 8.50 -11.69
C VAL A 5 29.14 7.22 -11.73
N GLY A 6 29.76 6.14 -12.24
CA GLY A 6 29.22 4.79 -12.19
C GLY A 6 29.00 4.38 -10.73
N ARG A 7 27.74 4.44 -10.28
CA ARG A 7 27.31 3.86 -9.01
C ARG A 7 26.75 2.49 -9.32
N ASP A 8 27.46 1.46 -8.89
CA ASP A 8 26.98 0.07 -8.92
C ASP A 8 25.57 0.02 -8.30
N PRO A 9 24.50 -0.31 -9.08
CA PRO A 9 23.11 -0.20 -8.62
C PRO A 9 22.84 -0.97 -7.34
N ASP A 10 23.57 -2.07 -7.14
CA ASP A 10 23.46 -2.94 -5.96
C ASP A 10 24.06 -2.28 -4.70
N ARG A 11 25.03 -1.36 -4.82
CA ARG A 11 25.61 -0.64 -3.67
C ARG A 11 24.72 0.52 -3.19
N SER A 12 23.95 1.15 -4.08
CA SER A 12 22.97 2.19 -3.71
C SER A 12 21.69 1.64 -3.10
N TYR A 13 21.28 0.42 -3.47
CA TYR A 13 20.02 -0.17 -3.05
C TYR A 13 19.78 -0.16 -1.52
N PRO A 14 20.71 -0.66 -0.67
CA PRO A 14 20.47 -0.69 0.77
C PRO A 14 20.31 0.71 1.38
N ILE A 15 21.02 1.72 0.83
CA ILE A 15 20.90 3.11 1.28
C ILE A 15 19.52 3.66 0.94
N LEU A 16 19.06 3.44 -0.30
CA LEU A 16 17.74 3.88 -0.74
C LEU A 16 16.61 3.18 0.02
N LEU A 17 16.76 1.87 0.29
CA LEU A 17 15.82 1.11 1.11
C LEU A 17 15.77 1.68 2.53
N PHE A 18 16.91 1.91 3.15
CA PHE A 18 16.99 2.49 4.50
C PHE A 18 16.34 3.87 4.58
N LEU A 19 16.62 4.75 3.61
CA LEU A 19 15.97 6.05 3.51
C LEU A 19 14.46 5.91 3.31
N GLY A 20 14.03 5.00 2.43
CA GLY A 20 12.62 4.69 2.19
C GLY A 20 11.89 4.25 3.45
N GLU A 21 12.50 3.37 4.25
CA GLU A 21 11.94 2.94 5.54
C GLU A 21 11.83 4.10 6.53
N ILE A 22 12.85 4.96 6.63
CA ILE A 22 12.79 6.15 7.49
C ILE A 22 11.64 7.07 7.06
N PHE A 23 11.56 7.42 5.78
CA PHE A 23 10.50 8.31 5.29
C PHE A 23 9.12 7.69 5.41
N GLY A 24 8.98 6.37 5.18
CA GLY A 24 7.75 5.64 5.35
C GLY A 24 7.27 5.62 6.81
N LEU A 25 8.15 5.25 7.75
CA LEU A 25 7.85 5.26 9.17
C LEU A 25 7.55 6.66 9.68
N LEU A 26 8.34 7.66 9.26
CA LEU A 26 8.11 9.06 9.60
C LEU A 26 6.74 9.52 9.11
N SER A 27 6.35 9.16 7.88
CA SER A 27 5.02 9.50 7.34
C SER A 27 3.89 8.89 8.18
N VAL A 28 4.02 7.62 8.58
CA VAL A 28 3.05 6.94 9.45
C VAL A 28 2.95 7.65 10.81
N ILE A 29 4.08 7.98 11.43
CA ILE A 29 4.13 8.68 12.72
C ILE A 29 3.49 10.06 12.61
N LEU A 30 3.90 10.86 11.62
CA LEU A 30 3.40 12.22 11.44
C LEU A 30 1.90 12.24 11.16
N VAL A 31 1.40 11.39 10.25
CA VAL A 31 -0.05 11.30 9.99
C VAL A 31 -0.79 10.79 11.23
N GLY A 32 -0.24 9.78 11.92
CA GLY A 32 -0.82 9.27 13.17
C GLY A 32 -0.98 10.36 14.22
N LEU A 33 0.05 11.19 14.41
CA LEU A 33 0.03 12.32 15.34
C LEU A 33 -0.92 13.43 14.88
N LEU A 34 -0.95 13.78 13.59
CA LEU A 34 -1.85 14.81 13.05
C LEU A 34 -3.34 14.48 13.26
N PHE A 35 -3.70 13.21 13.33
CA PHE A 35 -5.06 12.77 13.59
C PHE A 35 -5.29 12.31 15.04
N ASP A 36 -4.30 12.49 15.91
CA ASP A 36 -4.41 12.24 17.35
C ASP A 36 -4.94 13.48 18.10
N ARG A 37 -5.71 13.20 19.16
CA ARG A 37 -6.32 14.21 20.06
C ARG A 37 -5.30 15.11 20.75
N ARG A 38 -4.08 14.64 20.95
CA ARG A 38 -3.03 15.39 21.67
C ARG A 38 -2.44 16.50 20.82
N VAL A 39 -2.59 16.43 19.50
CA VAL A 39 -1.97 17.37 18.54
C VAL A 39 -3.03 18.14 17.75
N SER A 40 -4.22 17.56 17.52
CA SER A 40 -5.32 18.21 16.81
C SER A 40 -6.67 17.96 17.50
N SER A 41 -7.73 18.65 17.06
CA SER A 41 -9.11 18.37 17.49
C SER A 41 -9.67 17.04 16.95
N ASN A 42 -8.88 16.26 16.22
CA ASN A 42 -9.30 14.96 15.69
C ASN A 42 -9.28 13.87 16.75
N VAL A 43 -10.11 12.86 16.53
CA VAL A 43 -10.37 11.79 17.47
C VAL A 43 -10.42 10.47 16.72
N TYR A 44 -9.70 9.46 17.19
CA TYR A 44 -9.98 8.07 16.81
C TYR A 44 -11.22 7.57 17.55
N ASP A 45 -12.38 7.80 16.94
CA ASP A 45 -13.65 7.30 17.44
C ASP A 45 -14.50 6.93 16.24
N TRP A 46 -14.79 5.64 16.12
CA TRP A 46 -15.62 5.14 15.04
C TRP A 46 -16.95 5.89 15.02
N THR A 47 -17.59 6.12 16.16
CA THR A 47 -18.95 6.67 16.27
C THR A 47 -19.07 8.15 15.93
N THR A 48 -18.14 8.97 16.41
CA THR A 48 -18.23 10.44 16.29
C THR A 48 -17.30 11.02 15.23
N ASN A 49 -16.11 10.45 15.05
CA ASN A 49 -15.13 10.95 14.08
C ASN A 49 -14.37 9.79 13.39
N PRO A 50 -15.07 8.97 12.58
CA PRO A 50 -14.42 7.86 11.88
C PRO A 50 -13.43 8.34 10.82
N PHE A 51 -13.48 9.62 10.39
CA PHE A 51 -12.57 10.15 9.37
C PHE A 51 -11.10 10.05 9.78
N SER A 52 -10.76 10.20 11.06
CA SER A 52 -9.38 10.11 11.55
C SER A 52 -8.69 8.80 11.18
N TYR A 53 -9.45 7.70 11.08
CA TYR A 53 -8.91 6.41 10.64
C TYR A 53 -8.58 6.38 9.15
N HIS A 54 -9.26 7.14 8.30
CA HIS A 54 -9.06 7.11 6.85
C HIS A 54 -7.61 7.42 6.44
N PRO A 55 -7.05 8.61 6.71
CA PRO A 55 -5.71 8.96 6.26
C PRO A 55 -4.63 8.08 6.91
N VAL A 56 -4.82 7.67 8.15
CA VAL A 56 -3.86 6.83 8.90
C VAL A 56 -3.81 5.42 8.31
N MET A 57 -4.96 4.82 8.06
CA MET A 57 -5.05 3.47 7.50
C MET A 57 -4.63 3.45 6.02
N MET A 58 -4.91 4.51 5.26
CA MET A 58 -4.37 4.66 3.91
C MET A 58 -2.83 4.79 3.90
N THR A 59 -2.26 5.55 4.85
CA THR A 59 -0.80 5.72 4.96
C THR A 59 -0.11 4.41 5.38
N ILE A 60 -0.65 3.69 6.36
CA ILE A 60 -0.09 2.40 6.76
C ILE A 60 -0.25 1.38 5.63
N GLY A 61 -1.45 1.27 5.06
CA GLY A 61 -1.79 0.30 4.03
C GLY A 61 -1.10 0.56 2.69
N LEU A 62 -1.51 1.62 1.99
CA LEU A 62 -1.14 1.88 0.59
C LEU A 62 0.24 2.52 0.41
N LEU A 63 0.79 3.16 1.44
CA LEU A 63 2.12 3.74 1.37
C LEU A 63 3.16 2.80 1.99
N PHE A 64 3.05 2.50 3.28
CA PHE A 64 4.10 1.76 4.00
C PHE A 64 4.11 0.26 3.68
N CYS A 65 3.00 -0.46 3.95
CA CYS A 65 2.94 -1.90 3.73
C CYS A 65 3.02 -2.27 2.24
N TYR A 66 2.31 -1.54 1.37
CA TYR A 66 2.34 -1.78 -0.08
C TYR A 66 3.74 -1.55 -0.67
N GLY A 67 4.40 -0.45 -0.29
CA GLY A 67 5.77 -0.15 -0.74
C GLY A 67 6.77 -1.25 -0.36
N ASN A 68 6.69 -1.72 0.89
CA ASN A 68 7.47 -2.85 1.37
C ASN A 68 7.17 -4.15 0.60
N ALA A 69 5.89 -4.41 0.29
CA ALA A 69 5.50 -5.60 -0.46
C ALA A 69 6.12 -5.65 -1.86
N ILE A 70 6.21 -4.52 -2.56
CA ILE A 70 6.80 -4.44 -3.91
C ILE A 70 8.31 -4.67 -3.88
N LEU A 71 8.99 -4.16 -2.85
CA LEU A 71 10.45 -4.28 -2.73
C LEU A 71 10.92 -5.64 -2.18
N LEU A 72 10.00 -6.45 -1.61
CA LEU A 72 10.31 -7.70 -0.92
C LEU A 72 11.26 -8.64 -1.70
N TYR A 73 10.96 -8.91 -2.98
CA TYR A 73 11.77 -9.80 -3.82
C TYR A 73 13.17 -9.26 -4.11
N ARG A 74 13.33 -7.93 -4.11
CA ARG A 74 14.62 -7.29 -4.33
C ARG A 74 15.45 -7.26 -3.06
N THR A 75 14.81 -7.13 -1.90
CA THR A 75 15.47 -7.15 -0.58
C THR A 75 15.95 -8.56 -0.21
N PHE A 76 15.12 -9.58 -0.40
CA PHE A 76 15.37 -10.93 0.08
C PHE A 76 15.74 -11.90 -1.05
N LYS A 77 16.81 -11.58 -1.79
CA LYS A 77 17.26 -12.36 -2.98
C LYS A 77 17.64 -13.82 -2.65
N GLN A 78 18.09 -14.08 -1.41
CA GLN A 78 18.60 -15.38 -0.94
C GLN A 78 17.50 -16.33 -0.40
N THR A 79 16.25 -15.87 -0.34
CA THR A 79 15.15 -16.63 0.26
C THR A 79 14.39 -17.46 -0.77
N SER A 80 13.74 -18.54 -0.34
CA SER A 80 12.99 -19.41 -1.25
C SER A 80 11.88 -18.64 -1.98
N LYS A 81 11.73 -18.90 -3.29
CA LYS A 81 10.76 -18.19 -4.14
C LYS A 81 9.32 -18.35 -3.64
N LEU A 82 8.97 -19.54 -3.11
CA LEU A 82 7.64 -19.80 -2.56
C LEU A 82 7.39 -18.97 -1.30
N MET A 83 8.35 -18.92 -0.38
CA MET A 83 8.23 -18.10 0.83
C MET A 83 8.07 -16.62 0.46
N MET A 84 8.85 -16.12 -0.50
CA MET A 84 8.70 -14.74 -0.99
C MET A 84 7.33 -14.47 -1.61
N LYS A 85 6.74 -15.43 -2.34
CA LYS A 85 5.36 -15.30 -2.87
C LYS A 85 4.33 -15.20 -1.75
N ILE A 86 4.48 -16.03 -0.71
CA ILE A 86 3.58 -16.02 0.45
C ILE A 86 3.69 -14.68 1.18
N PHE A 87 4.89 -14.23 1.52
CA PHE A 87 5.09 -12.93 2.16
C PHE A 87 4.55 -11.79 1.31
N HIS A 88 4.85 -11.76 0.01
CA HIS A 88 4.33 -10.74 -0.89
C HIS A 88 2.80 -10.71 -0.90
N ALA A 89 2.15 -11.87 -1.06
CA ALA A 89 0.69 -11.96 -1.03
C ALA A 89 0.09 -11.54 0.32
N CYS A 90 0.72 -11.92 1.44
CA CYS A 90 0.32 -11.55 2.79
C CYS A 90 0.42 -10.04 3.04
N PHE A 91 1.54 -9.41 2.68
CA PHE A 91 1.71 -7.96 2.83
C PHE A 91 0.72 -7.19 1.96
N LEU A 92 0.46 -7.64 0.72
CA LEU A 92 -0.53 -7.01 -0.14
C LEU A 92 -1.97 -7.17 0.39
N ILE A 93 -2.36 -8.34 0.92
CA ILE A 93 -3.72 -8.49 1.46
C ILE A 93 -3.92 -7.70 2.76
N ILE A 94 -2.89 -7.58 3.59
CA ILE A 94 -2.91 -6.70 4.77
C ILE A 94 -3.08 -5.24 4.33
N SER A 95 -2.28 -4.80 3.36
CA SER A 95 -2.38 -3.46 2.76
C SER A 95 -3.78 -3.18 2.20
N LEU A 96 -4.35 -4.12 1.43
CA LEU A 96 -5.69 -3.99 0.87
C LEU A 96 -6.76 -3.93 1.96
N THR A 97 -6.66 -4.75 3.01
CA THR A 97 -7.60 -4.75 4.14
C THR A 97 -7.58 -3.41 4.88
N LEU A 98 -6.40 -2.85 5.12
CA LEU A 98 -6.26 -1.51 5.71
C LEU A 98 -6.86 -0.42 4.82
N ALA A 99 -6.65 -0.50 3.50
CA ALA A 99 -7.25 0.44 2.55
C ALA A 99 -8.79 0.34 2.53
N ILE A 100 -9.35 -0.86 2.56
CA ILE A 100 -10.80 -1.08 2.65
C ILE A 100 -11.36 -0.51 3.96
N PHE A 101 -10.67 -0.74 5.08
CA PHE A 101 -11.07 -0.16 6.37
C PHE A 101 -11.02 1.38 6.35
N GLY A 102 -9.95 1.97 5.77
CA GLY A 102 -9.85 3.41 5.57
C GLY A 102 -10.96 3.97 4.69
N LEU A 103 -11.34 3.26 3.62
CA LEU A 103 -12.47 3.64 2.77
C LEU A 103 -13.81 3.58 3.52
N ALA A 104 -14.03 2.53 4.32
CA ALA A 104 -15.22 2.41 5.16
C ALA A 104 -15.33 3.56 6.17
N ALA A 105 -14.21 3.97 6.77
CA ALA A 105 -14.11 5.09 7.69
C ALA A 105 -14.60 6.43 7.06
N ILE A 106 -14.12 6.78 5.86
CA ILE A 106 -14.56 8.02 5.18
C ILE A 106 -16.03 7.93 4.72
N ILE A 107 -16.48 6.76 4.25
CA ILE A 107 -17.89 6.56 3.89
C ILE A 107 -18.77 6.80 5.12
N ARG A 108 -18.43 6.18 6.26
CA ARG A 108 -19.19 6.37 7.50
C ARG A 108 -19.19 7.81 7.99
N SER A 109 -18.06 8.50 7.92
CA SER A 109 -17.97 9.92 8.29
C SER A 109 -18.90 10.80 7.44
N LYS A 110 -18.98 10.53 6.13
CA LYS A 110 -19.90 11.23 5.22
C LYS A 110 -21.37 10.94 5.52
N ILE A 111 -21.71 9.71 5.88
CA ILE A 111 -23.07 9.34 6.32
C ILE A 111 -23.45 10.13 7.57
N ILE A 112 -22.59 10.13 8.61
CA ILE A 112 -22.85 10.83 9.87
C ILE A 112 -23.03 12.34 9.65
N SER A 113 -22.23 12.93 8.76
CA SER A 113 -22.27 14.36 8.45
C SER A 113 -23.26 14.75 7.34
N ASN A 114 -24.06 13.78 6.84
CA ASN A 114 -25.01 13.95 5.75
C ASN A 114 -24.41 14.64 4.50
N ARG A 115 -23.18 14.26 4.13
CA ARG A 115 -22.46 14.82 2.97
C ARG A 115 -22.46 13.86 1.79
N PRO A 116 -22.49 14.37 0.55
CA PRO A 116 -22.49 13.51 -0.63
C PRO A 116 -21.17 12.74 -0.80
N HIS A 117 -21.31 11.50 -1.28
CA HIS A 117 -20.21 10.60 -1.57
C HIS A 117 -19.59 10.90 -2.94
N PHE A 118 -18.31 10.55 -3.10
CA PHE A 118 -17.62 10.55 -4.40
C PHE A 118 -17.72 11.82 -5.28
N MET A 119 -17.74 13.01 -4.68
CA MET A 119 -17.84 14.28 -5.43
C MET A 119 -16.49 14.91 -5.79
N THR A 120 -15.38 14.38 -5.29
CA THR A 120 -14.05 14.97 -5.49
C THR A 120 -13.20 14.10 -6.42
N PHE A 121 -12.30 14.73 -7.17
CA PHE A 121 -11.33 14.01 -8.00
C PHE A 121 -10.50 12.99 -7.19
N HIS A 122 -10.09 13.37 -5.98
CA HIS A 122 -9.42 12.46 -5.04
C HIS A 122 -10.24 11.20 -4.78
N SER A 123 -11.55 11.31 -4.57
CA SER A 123 -12.40 10.15 -4.31
C SER A 123 -12.59 9.24 -5.52
N TRP A 124 -12.53 9.78 -6.75
CA TRP A 124 -12.58 8.99 -7.98
C TRP A 124 -11.29 8.21 -8.19
N ILE A 125 -10.14 8.86 -8.02
CA ILE A 125 -8.84 8.16 -8.07
C ILE A 125 -8.77 7.13 -6.95
N GLY A 126 -9.18 7.48 -5.74
CA GLY A 126 -9.12 6.58 -4.58
C GLY A 126 -9.90 5.28 -4.79
N ILE A 127 -11.14 5.37 -5.28
CA ILE A 127 -11.95 4.16 -5.53
C ILE A 127 -11.38 3.35 -6.71
N ALA A 128 -10.89 4.01 -7.77
CA ALA A 128 -10.23 3.33 -8.88
C ALA A 128 -8.97 2.59 -8.42
N THR A 129 -8.12 3.22 -7.60
CA THR A 129 -6.91 2.61 -7.04
C THR A 129 -7.23 1.39 -6.19
N ILE A 130 -8.20 1.47 -5.28
CA ILE A 130 -8.58 0.33 -4.43
C ILE A 130 -9.17 -0.81 -5.28
N GLY A 131 -10.00 -0.48 -6.28
CA GLY A 131 -10.57 -1.47 -7.21
C GLY A 131 -9.49 -2.17 -8.05
N LEU A 132 -8.56 -1.41 -8.63
CA LEU A 132 -7.44 -1.95 -9.39
C LEU A 132 -6.50 -2.77 -8.52
N PHE A 133 -6.27 -2.35 -7.27
CA PHE A 133 -5.43 -3.10 -6.34
C PHE A 133 -6.08 -4.44 -5.95
N ALA A 134 -7.38 -4.46 -5.65
CA ALA A 134 -8.11 -5.70 -5.41
C ALA A 134 -8.04 -6.65 -6.62
N PHE A 135 -8.25 -6.10 -7.83
CA PHE A 135 -8.13 -6.87 -9.07
C PHE A 135 -6.71 -7.42 -9.29
N GLN A 136 -5.68 -6.60 -9.06
CA GLN A 136 -4.28 -7.00 -9.16
C GLN A 136 -3.93 -8.12 -8.18
N TRP A 137 -4.42 -8.06 -6.94
CA TRP A 137 -4.19 -9.09 -5.94
C TRP A 137 -4.83 -10.43 -6.35
N ILE A 138 -6.08 -10.41 -6.80
CA ILE A 138 -6.80 -11.62 -7.25
C ILE A 138 -6.08 -12.27 -8.44
N CYS A 139 -5.73 -11.48 -9.46
CA CYS A 139 -5.01 -11.97 -10.63
C CYS A 139 -3.64 -12.55 -10.24
N GLY A 140 -2.91 -11.86 -9.36
CA GLY A 140 -1.61 -12.33 -8.86
C GLY A 140 -1.72 -13.63 -8.08
N PHE A 141 -2.73 -13.77 -7.23
CA PHE A 141 -2.99 -14.97 -6.43
C PHE A 141 -3.25 -16.19 -7.31
N ILE A 142 -4.19 -16.07 -8.27
CA ILE A 142 -4.58 -17.16 -9.19
C ILE A 142 -3.43 -17.53 -10.13
N SER A 143 -2.64 -16.55 -10.58
CA SER A 143 -1.58 -16.77 -11.56
C SER A 143 -0.30 -17.33 -10.93
N TYR A 144 0.11 -16.82 -9.77
CA TYR A 144 1.46 -17.04 -9.26
C TYR A 144 1.55 -17.81 -7.94
N LEU A 145 0.52 -17.78 -7.07
CA LEU A 145 0.56 -18.45 -5.76
C LEU A 145 -0.19 -19.79 -5.77
N PHE A 146 -1.39 -19.83 -6.36
CA PHE A 146 -2.15 -21.07 -6.57
C PHE A 146 -2.30 -21.30 -8.08
N PRO A 147 -1.24 -21.75 -8.79
CA PRO A 147 -1.16 -21.70 -10.24
C PRO A 147 -2.16 -22.67 -10.86
N LYS A 148 -3.37 -22.18 -11.15
CA LYS A 148 -4.35 -22.84 -12.01
C LYS A 148 -4.11 -22.56 -13.49
N LEU A 149 -3.21 -21.62 -13.80
CA LEU A 149 -2.91 -21.13 -15.15
C LEU A 149 -1.63 -21.76 -15.72
N SER A 150 -1.64 -22.06 -17.02
CA SER A 150 -0.49 -22.58 -17.76
C SER A 150 0.69 -21.60 -17.78
N LEU A 151 1.90 -22.11 -18.04
CA LEU A 151 3.12 -21.30 -18.07
C LEU A 151 3.07 -20.20 -19.15
N ASP A 152 2.50 -20.50 -20.31
CA ASP A 152 2.41 -19.57 -21.44
C ASP A 152 1.58 -18.33 -21.10
N ILE A 153 0.45 -18.51 -20.41
CA ILE A 153 -0.42 -17.42 -19.96
C ILE A 153 0.32 -16.56 -18.92
N ARG A 154 1.06 -17.20 -17.99
CA ARG A 154 1.81 -16.50 -16.94
C ARG A 154 2.99 -15.68 -17.47
N GLN A 155 3.59 -16.13 -18.57
CA GLN A 155 4.65 -15.40 -19.28
C GLN A 155 4.06 -14.27 -20.14
N GLY A 156 2.89 -14.46 -20.76
CA GLY A 156 2.20 -13.38 -21.50
C GLY A 156 1.75 -12.21 -20.62
N TYR A 157 1.39 -12.46 -19.36
CA TYR A 157 1.01 -11.41 -18.40
C TYR A 157 2.20 -10.70 -17.71
N MET A 158 3.41 -11.25 -17.80
CA MET A 158 4.62 -10.63 -17.24
C MET A 158 5.38 -9.98 -18.41
N PRO A 159 5.36 -8.64 -18.54
CA PRO A 159 6.14 -7.97 -19.58
C PRO A 159 7.62 -8.33 -19.40
N THR A 160 8.26 -8.78 -20.48
CA THR A 160 9.69 -9.10 -20.55
C THR A 160 10.57 -7.89 -20.30
#